data_AF-A0A2R6BLM2-F1
#
_entry.id   AF-A0A2R6BLM2-F1
#
_cell.length_a   1.000
_cell.length_b   1.000
_cell.length_c   1.000
_cell.angle_alpha   90.00
_cell.angle_beta   90.00
_cell.angle_gamma   90.00
#
_symmetry.space_group_name_H-M   'P 1'
#
loop_
_entity.id
_entity.type
_entity.pdbx_description
1 polymer ?
#
loop_
_entity_poly.entity_id
_entity_poly.type
_entity_poly.pdbx_seq_one_letter_code
_entity_poly.pdbx_strand_id
1 'polypeptide(L)' 'MSDIPEEIPFIAEVIQGGRITIPDEVREIFDIKEGYFVLCRLRVISRRQKKPRMRKQNKAPRSHNE' A
#
# COMPACT_ATOMS: atom_id res chain seq x y z
N MET A 1 20.09 22.02 -21.91
CA MET A 1 19.83 20.66 -21.42
C MET A 1 18.69 20.79 -20.43
N SER A 2 17.58 20.12 -20.65
CA SER A 2 16.47 20.10 -19.70
C SER A 2 16.91 19.33 -18.45
N ASP A 3 16.92 19.99 -17.30
CA ASP A 3 17.30 19.41 -16.02
C ASP A 3 16.27 18.35 -15.60
N ILE A 4 16.59 17.08 -15.83
CA ILE A 4 15.80 15.95 -15.31
C ILE A 4 16.06 15.90 -13.80
N PRO A 5 15.01 15.90 -12.95
CA PRO A 5 15.19 15.84 -11.51
C PRO A 5 15.88 14.53 -11.09
N GLU A 6 16.77 14.61 -10.10
CA GLU A 6 17.55 13.46 -9.59
C GLU A 6 16.64 12.38 -8.96
N GLU A 7 15.50 12.79 -8.39
CA GLU A 7 14.50 11.89 -7.80
C GLU A 7 13.07 12.41 -8.10
N ILE A 8 12.11 11.51 -8.36
CA ILE A 8 10.68 11.84 -8.53
C ILE A 8 9.85 11.05 -7.51
N PRO A 9 9.15 11.71 -6.57
CA PRO A 9 8.28 11.03 -5.63
C PRO A 9 6.95 10.62 -6.27
N PHE A 10 6.46 9.43 -5.95
CA PHE A 10 5.12 8.96 -6.31
C PHE A 10 4.48 8.18 -5.18
N ILE A 11 3.15 8.05 -5.23
CA ILE A 11 2.36 7.24 -4.30
C ILE A 11 1.95 5.96 -5.01
N ALA A 12 2.16 4.81 -4.39
CA ALA A 12 1.73 3.52 -4.89
C ALA A 12 0.94 2.75 -3.84
N GLU A 13 -0.12 2.06 -4.28
CA GLU A 13 -0.79 1.06 -3.46
C GLU A 13 0.07 -0.21 -3.36
N VAL A 14 0.19 -0.75 -2.15
CA VAL A 14 0.88 -2.02 -1.92
C VAL A 14 -0.07 -3.15 -2.30
N ILE A 15 0.28 -3.90 -3.35
CA ILE A 15 -0.48 -5.06 -3.82
C ILE A 15 -0.02 -6.35 -3.12
N GLN A 16 -0.58 -7.49 -3.52
CA GLN A 16 -0.31 -8.78 -2.90
C GLN A 16 1.20 -9.12 -2.87
N GLY A 17 1.65 -9.65 -1.74
CA GLY A 17 3.06 -10.02 -1.53
C GLY A 17 3.99 -8.83 -1.25
N GLY A 18 3.44 -7.65 -0.96
CA GLY A 18 4.25 -6.46 -0.65
C GLY A 18 4.86 -5.79 -1.88
N ARG A 19 4.33 -6.09 -3.07
CA ARG A 19 4.80 -5.52 -4.34
C ARG A 19 4.19 -4.13 -4.56
N ILE A 20 4.90 -3.32 -5.33
CA ILE A 20 4.42 -2.04 -5.88
C ILE A 20 4.78 -2.00 -7.37
N THR A 21 4.07 -1.18 -8.13
CA THR A 21 4.36 -0.92 -9.55
C THR A 21 4.91 0.50 -9.66
N ILE A 22 6.04 0.65 -10.37
CA ILE A 22 6.53 1.98 -10.76
C ILE A 22 5.61 2.49 -11.88
N PRO A 23 4.98 3.68 -11.74
CA PRO A 23 4.10 4.25 -12.75
C PRO A 23 4.81 4.40 -14.11
N ASP A 24 4.06 4.26 -15.20
CA ASP A 24 4.64 4.29 -16.54
C ASP A 24 5.26 5.66 -16.86
N GLU A 25 4.68 6.75 -16.35
CA GLU A 25 5.25 8.10 -16.51
C GLU A 25 6.65 8.21 -15.86
N VAL A 26 6.83 7.57 -14.70
CA VAL A 26 8.14 7.55 -14.01
C VAL A 26 9.13 6.69 -14.81
N ARG A 27 8.68 5.57 -15.40
CA ARG A 27 9.52 4.74 -16.26
C ARG A 27 9.98 5.49 -17.51
N GLU A 28 9.09 6.25 -18.14
CA GLU A 28 9.40 7.05 -19.32
C GLU A 28 10.42 8.16 -19.03
N ILE A 29 10.22 8.91 -17.94
CA ILE A 29 11.12 10.03 -17.56
C ILE A 29 12.55 9.53 -17.29
N PHE A 30 12.69 8.36 -16.67
CA PHE A 30 13.98 7.76 -16.31
C PHE A 30 14.49 6.70 -17.30
N ASP A 31 13.79 6.46 -18.41
CA ASP A 31 14.08 5.38 -19.40
C ASP A 31 14.33 4.00 -18.74
N ILE A 32 13.49 3.65 -17.76
CA ILE A 32 13.61 2.38 -17.01
C ILE A 32 13.07 1.23 -17.86
N LYS A 33 13.92 0.22 -18.10
CA LYS A 33 13.58 -0.99 -18.88
C LYS A 33 13.60 -2.24 -18.02
N GLU A 34 12.99 -3.31 -18.51
CA GLU A 34 13.07 -4.62 -17.86
C GLU A 34 14.52 -5.07 -17.66
N GLY A 35 14.81 -5.66 -16.50
CA GLY A 35 16.16 -6.09 -16.12
C GLY A 35 17.06 -4.99 -15.54
N TYR A 36 16.62 -3.73 -15.53
CA TYR A 36 17.39 -2.65 -14.94
C TYR A 36 17.33 -2.68 -13.41
N PHE A 37 18.40 -2.20 -12.78
CA PHE A 37 18.46 -1.97 -11.34
C PHE A 37 18.06 -0.52 -11.03
N VAL A 38 17.29 -0.34 -9.96
CA VAL A 38 16.83 0.98 -9.51
C VAL A 38 17.06 1.13 -8.00
N LEU A 39 17.26 2.37 -7.55
CA LEU A 39 17.26 2.72 -6.14
C LEU A 39 15.91 3.38 -5.79
N CYS A 40 15.19 2.82 -4.82
CA CYS A 40 13.90 3.37 -4.37
C CYS A 40 13.92 3.65 -2.86
N ARG A 41 13.55 4.87 -2.47
CA ARG A 41 13.34 5.23 -1.05
C ARG A 41 11.85 5.12 -0.72
N LEU A 42 11.50 4.29 0.25
CA LEU A 42 10.12 4.05 0.66
C LEU A 42 9.77 4.82 1.93
N ARG A 43 8.60 5.48 1.94
CA ARG A 43 7.98 6.07 3.13
C ARG A 43 6.55 5.55 3.27
N VAL A 44 6.24 4.91 4.40
CA VAL A 44 4.89 4.43 4.68
C VAL A 44 4.01 5.62 5.04
N ILE A 45 3.03 5.94 4.19
CA ILE A 45 2.10 7.07 4.39
C ILE A 45 0.74 6.66 4.94
N SER A 46 0.32 5.41 4.73
CA SER A 46 -0.94 4.87 5.23
C SER A 46 -0.83 3.36 5.39
N ARG A 47 -1.55 2.81 6.38
CA ARG A 47 -1.71 1.37 6.56
C ARG A 47 -3.21 1.10 6.61
N ARG A 48 -3.67 0.14 5.80
CA ARG A 48 -5.06 -0.32 5.86
C ARG A 48 -5.29 -0.94 7.24
N GLN A 49 -5.99 -0.23 8.13
CA GLN A 49 -6.34 -0.77 9.43
C GLN A 49 -7.25 -1.98 9.21
N LYS A 50 -6.85 -3.15 9.72
CA LYS A 50 -7.75 -4.29 9.80
C LYS A 50 -8.91 -3.83 10.70
N LYS A 51 -10.13 -3.74 10.14
CA LYS A 51 -11.32 -3.45 10.96
C LYS A 51 -11.31 -4.41 12.15
N PRO A 52 -11.45 -3.92 13.39
CA PRO A 52 -11.55 -4.81 14.54
C PRO A 52 -12.71 -5.77 14.28
N ARG A 53 -12.44 -7.08 14.36
CA ARG A 53 -13.47 -8.10 14.28
C ARG A 53 -14.45 -7.83 15.41
N MET A 54 -15.62 -7.27 15.08
CA MET A 54 -16.70 -7.06 16.04
C MET A 54 -17.12 -8.45 16.53
N ARG A 55 -16.71 -8.83 17.74
CA ARG A 55 -17.19 -10.05 18.41
C ARG A 55 -18.70 -9.90 18.53
N LYS A 56 -19.47 -10.69 17.78
CA LYS A 56 -20.92 -10.84 18.01
C LYS A 56 -21.09 -11.38 19.44
N GLN A 57 -21.49 -10.52 20.37
CA GLN A 57 -21.98 -10.94 21.69
C GLN A 57 -23.34 -11.61 21.47
N ASN A 58 -23.38 -12.94 21.61
CA ASN A 58 -24.65 -13.62 21.84
C ASN A 58 -25.10 -13.29 23.28
N LYS A 59 -26.02 -12.35 23.42
CA LYS A 59 -26.86 -12.24 24.63
C LYS A 59 -28.02 -13.21 24.46
N ALA A 60 -28.05 -14.29 25.24
CA ALA A 60 -29.26 -15.08 25.47
C ALA A 60 -29.98 -14.51 26.71
N PRO A 61 -31.29 -14.18 26.63
CA PRO A 61 -32.05 -13.76 27.81
C PRO A 61 -32.69 -14.95 28.55
N ARG A 62 -32.56 -14.89 29.89
CA ARG A 62 -33.44 -15.34 30.99
C ARG A 62 -34.13 -16.72 30.90
N SER A 63 -33.85 -17.59 31.87
CA SER A 63 -34.82 -18.58 32.37
C SER A 63 -35.21 -18.25 33.82
N HIS A 64 -36.53 -18.18 34.04
CA HIS A 64 -37.22 -18.21 35.33
C HIS A 64 -36.66 -19.30 36.26
N ASN A 65 -36.74 -19.08 37.57
CA ASN A 65 -37.24 -20.12 38.46
C ASN A 65 -37.99 -19.47 39.64
N GLU A 66 -39.17 -20.05 39.91
CA GLU A 66 -39.97 -19.96 41.14
C GLU A 66 -39.19 -20.44 42.37
#